data_AF-A0A9N9GE67-F1
#
_entry.id   AF-A0A9N9GE67-F1
#
_cell.length_a   1.000
_cell.length_b   1.000
_cell.length_c   1.000
_cell.angle_alpha   90.00
_cell.angle_beta   90.00
_cell.angle_gamma   90.00
#
_symmetry.space_group_name_H-M   'P 1'
#
loop_
_entity.id
_entity.type
_entity.pdbx_description
1 polymer ?
#
loop_
_entity_poly.entity_id
_entity_poly.type
_entity_poly.pdbx_seq_one_letter_code
_entity_poly.pdbx_strand_id
1 'polypeptide(L)'
;MAVAQEHWAAKWHRFNGQVPHDAFRVGHNAIGRGDYEGGRHIGYIDPHRQRLIIGWGGRQVELHEFDILCGDHNQFKWHAW
;
A
#
# COMPACT_ATOMS: atom_id res chain seq x y z
N MET A 1 16.82 0.71 -11.66
CA MET A 1 15.85 1.24 -10.68
C MET A 1 14.60 0.39 -10.75
N ALA A 2 14.47 -0.65 -9.91
CA ALA A 2 13.31 -1.54 -9.93
C ALA A 2 12.17 -0.90 -9.12
N VAL A 3 11.38 -0.04 -9.77
CA VAL A 3 10.10 0.40 -9.24
C VAL A 3 9.15 -0.80 -9.31
N ALA A 4 8.81 -1.35 -8.12
CA ALA A 4 7.63 -2.18 -7.85
C ALA A 4 7.12 -3.02 -9.03
N GLN A 5 7.96 -3.92 -9.55
CA GLN A 5 7.53 -4.92 -10.54
C GLN A 5 6.45 -5.82 -9.93
N GLU A 6 5.56 -6.32 -10.78
CA GLU A 6 4.67 -7.41 -10.40
C GLU A 6 5.51 -8.60 -9.94
N HIS A 7 5.20 -9.12 -8.75
CA HIS A 7 5.80 -10.33 -8.25
C HIS A 7 4.77 -11.45 -8.35
N TRP A 8 5.20 -12.67 -8.67
CA TRP A 8 4.26 -13.79 -8.82
C TRP A 8 3.45 -14.04 -7.53
N ALA A 9 4.06 -13.76 -6.37
CA ALA A 9 3.43 -13.89 -5.05
C ALA A 9 2.87 -12.59 -4.45
N ALA A 10 3.02 -11.43 -5.12
CA ALA A 10 2.48 -10.16 -4.63
C ALA A 10 2.11 -9.21 -5.77
N LYS A 11 0.88 -8.68 -5.70
CA LYS A 11 0.28 -7.84 -6.73
C LYS A 11 -0.38 -6.61 -6.14
N TRP A 12 -0.50 -5.60 -6.97
CA TRP A 12 -1.19 -4.36 -6.64
C TRP A 12 -2.63 -4.42 -7.15
N HIS A 13 -3.58 -4.24 -6.24
CA HIS A 13 -5.00 -4.22 -6.56
C HIS A 13 -5.57 -2.83 -6.32
N ARG A 14 -6.21 -2.26 -7.35
CA ARG A 14 -6.92 -0.99 -7.22
C ARG A 14 -7.97 -1.09 -6.10
N PHE A 15 -7.99 -0.12 -5.20
CA PHE A 15 -8.99 -0.07 -4.14
C PHE A 15 -10.38 0.17 -4.75
N ASN A 16 -11.35 -0.65 -4.34
CA ASN A 16 -12.72 -0.65 -4.84
C ASN A 16 -13.77 -0.50 -3.72
N GLY A 17 -13.37 0.05 -2.57
CA GLY A 17 -14.24 0.23 -1.39
C GLY A 17 -13.98 -0.76 -0.27
N GLN A 18 -13.16 -1.79 -0.48
CA GLN A 18 -12.77 -2.74 0.56
C GLN A 18 -11.29 -3.09 0.47
N VAL A 19 -10.68 -3.37 1.63
CA VAL A 19 -9.30 -3.88 1.71
C VAL A 19 -9.37 -5.40 1.76
N PRO A 20 -8.81 -6.13 0.77
CA PRO A 20 -8.80 -7.59 0.73
C PRO A 20 -8.18 -8.22 2.00
N HIS A 21 -8.56 -9.47 2.27
CA HIS A 21 -8.04 -10.21 3.42
C HIS A 21 -6.55 -10.55 3.29
N ASP A 22 -6.11 -10.84 2.07
CA ASP A 22 -4.73 -11.15 1.70
C ASP A 22 -3.83 -9.91 1.54
N ALA A 23 -4.35 -8.72 1.85
CA ALA A 23 -3.54 -7.51 1.89
C ALA A 23 -2.39 -7.65 2.91
N PHE A 24 -1.20 -7.18 2.54
CA PHE A 24 -0.08 -7.10 3.49
C PHE A 24 -0.38 -6.05 4.55
N ARG A 25 -0.32 -6.43 5.83
CA ARG A 25 -0.71 -5.60 6.96
C ARG A 25 0.40 -5.47 7.99
N VAL A 26 0.43 -4.31 8.63
CA VAL A 26 1.21 -4.03 9.84
C VAL A 26 0.23 -3.49 10.89
N GLY A 27 -0.06 -4.31 11.89
CA GLY A 27 -1.18 -4.05 12.80
C GLY A 27 -2.51 -4.01 12.04
N HIS A 28 -3.27 -2.93 12.22
CA HIS A 28 -4.56 -2.73 11.55
C HIS A 28 -4.45 -2.13 10.14
N ASN A 29 -3.29 -1.59 9.79
CA ASN A 29 -3.10 -0.86 8.55
C ASN A 29 -2.58 -1.77 7.43
N ALA A 30 -3.07 -1.58 6.21
CA ALA A 30 -2.56 -2.27 5.03
C ALA A 30 -1.55 -1.42 4.28
N ILE A 31 -0.68 -2.05 3.49
CA ILE A 31 0.27 -1.35 2.62
C ILE A 31 -0.44 -0.92 1.34
N GLY A 32 -0.30 0.35 0.95
CA GLY A 32 -0.86 0.88 -0.28
C GLY A 32 0.09 1.80 -1.04
N ARG A 33 -0.28 2.13 -2.28
CA ARG A 33 0.42 3.12 -3.10
C ARG A 33 -0.54 3.97 -3.92
N GLY A 34 -0.17 5.21 -4.21
CA GLY A 34 -0.95 6.11 -5.05
C GLY A 34 -0.06 7.13 -5.74
N ASP A 35 -0.60 7.75 -6.79
CA ASP A 35 0.08 8.82 -7.51
C ASP A 35 -0.27 10.18 -6.90
N TYR A 36 0.75 11.00 -6.63
CA TYR A 36 0.60 12.36 -6.10
C TYR A 36 1.78 13.22 -6.55
N GLU A 37 1.53 14.45 -6.99
CA GLU A 37 2.57 15.42 -7.38
C GLU A 37 3.62 14.85 -8.36
N GLY A 38 3.17 14.10 -9.36
CA GLY A 38 4.01 13.49 -10.40
C GLY A 38 4.84 12.28 -9.96
N GLY A 39 4.68 11.83 -8.71
CA GLY A 39 5.36 10.66 -8.16
C GLY A 39 4.40 9.55 -7.72
N ARG A 40 4.93 8.33 -7.61
CA ARG A 40 4.23 7.20 -6.99
C ARG A 40 4.72 7.04 -5.56
N HIS A 41 3.81 7.14 -4.61
CA HIS A 41 4.11 7.14 -3.19
C HIS A 41 3.54 5.90 -2.51
N ILE A 42 4.35 5.28 -1.64
CA ILE A 42 3.91 4.21 -0.74
C ILE A 42 3.43 4.84 0.57
N GLY A 43 2.44 4.21 1.18
CA GLY A 43 1.92 4.62 2.48
C GLY A 43 1.17 3.50 3.17
N TYR A 44 0.42 3.87 4.20
CA TYR A 44 -0.46 2.95 4.90
C TYR A 44 -1.92 3.30 4.63
N ILE A 45 -2.76 2.28 4.55
CA ILE A 45 -4.21 2.42 4.37
C ILE A 45 -4.82 2.41 5.76
N ASP A 46 -5.49 3.51 6.11
CA ASP A 46 -6.28 3.61 7.32
C ASP A 46 -7.60 2.82 7.13
N PRO A 47 -7.87 1.79 7.94
CA PRO A 47 -9.04 0.92 7.77
C PRO A 47 -10.37 1.62 8.12
N HIS A 48 -10.34 2.66 8.96
CA HIS A 48 -11.53 3.41 9.36
C HIS A 48 -11.92 4.45 8.32
N ARG A 49 -10.92 5.16 7.78
CA ARG A 49 -11.12 6.20 6.75
C ARG A 49 -11.22 5.61 5.34
N GLN A 50 -10.66 4.42 5.14
CA GLN A 50 -10.50 3.80 3.82
C GLN A 50 -9.76 4.74 2.86
N ARG A 51 -8.63 5.29 3.34
CA ARG A 51 -7.76 6.21 2.59
C ARG A 51 -6.33 5.75 2.70
N LEU A 52 -5.56 5.97 1.64
CA LEU A 52 -4.12 5.83 1.68
C LEU A 52 -3.52 7.12 2.26
N ILE A 53 -2.74 6.98 3.32
CA ILE A 53 -1.98 8.07 3.93
C ILE A 53 -0.54 7.97 3.46
N ILE A 54 -0.07 8.96 2.70
CA ILE A 54 1.31 9.06 2.23
C ILE A 54 2.05 10.21 2.91
N GLY A 55 3.36 10.11 3.00
CA GLY A 55 4.23 11.23 3.34
C GLY A 55 4.65 12.00 2.09
N TRP A 56 4.42 13.31 2.07
CA TRP A 56 4.90 14.19 1.00
C TRP A 56 5.22 15.58 1.55
N GLY A 57 6.38 16.15 1.20
CA GLY A 57 6.74 17.53 1.56
C GLY A 57 6.73 17.81 3.08
N GLY A 58 7.07 16.81 3.90
CA GLY A 58 7.08 16.95 5.37
C GLY A 58 5.70 16.87 6.05
N ARG A 59 4.64 16.54 5.30
CA ARG A 59 3.28 16.37 5.83
C ARG A 59 2.66 15.04 5.39
N GLN A 60 1.55 14.68 6.02
CA GLN A 60 0.68 13.61 5.56
C GLN A 60 -0.29 14.13 4.50
N VAL A 61 -0.55 13.31 3.49
CA VAL A 61 -1.53 13.56 2.43
C VAL A 61 -2.42 12.33 2.31
N GLU A 62 -3.73 12.54 2.21
CA GLU A 62 -4.71 11.47 2.04
C GLU A 62 -5.07 11.31 0.56
N LEU A 63 -5.00 10.08 0.05
CA LEU A 63 -5.40 9.72 -1.30
C LEU A 63 -6.64 8.83 -1.28
N HIS A 64 -7.61 9.18 -2.14
CA HIS A 64 -8.83 8.41 -2.37
C HIS A 64 -8.63 7.32 -3.43
N GLU A 65 -7.72 7.56 -4.36
CA GLU A 65 -7.38 6.67 -5.44
C GLU A 65 -6.01 6.04 -5.18
N PHE A 66 -6.00 4.74 -4.92
CA PHE A 66 -4.79 4.00 -4.58
C PHE A 66 -4.91 2.52 -4.92
N ASP A 67 -3.77 1.85 -4.95
CA ASP A 67 -3.66 0.40 -5.00
C ASP A 67 -3.25 -0.14 -3.62
N ILE A 68 -3.62 -1.40 -3.38
CA ILE A 68 -3.34 -2.17 -2.17
C ILE A 68 -2.36 -3.28 -2.55
N LEU A 69 -1.34 -3.51 -1.72
CA LEU A 69 -0.45 -4.64 -1.91
C LEU A 69 -1.09 -5.90 -1.30
N CYS A 70 -1.37 -6.90 -2.13
CA CYS A 70 -1.91 -8.20 -1.72
C CYS A 70 -0.99 -9.35 -2.15
N GLY A 71 -1.03 -10.48 -1.47
CA GLY A 71 -0.24 -11.65 -1.85
C GLY A 71 -0.16 -12.74 -0.79
N ASP A 72 0.70 -13.74 -1.04
CA ASP A 72 0.97 -14.83 -0.10
C ASP A 72 1.98 -14.39 0.97
N HIS A 73 1.53 -14.29 2.22
CA HIS A 73 2.35 -13.83 3.34
C HIS A 73 3.47 -14.80 3.68
N ASN A 74 3.39 -16.08 3.27
CA ASN A 74 4.46 -17.06 3.52
C ASN A 74 5.71 -16.82 2.65
N GLN A 75 5.59 -16.05 1.57
CA GLN A 75 6.69 -15.75 0.67
C GLN A 75 7.52 -14.54 1.12
N PHE A 76 7.04 -13.78 2.11
CA PHE A 76 7.66 -12.54 2.55
C PHE A 76 7.81 -12.52 4.06
N LYS A 77 8.88 -11.88 4.53
CA LYS A 77 9.08 -11.62 5.96
C LYS A 77 9.61 -10.22 6.16
N TRP A 78 9.20 -9.59 7.25
CA TRP A 78 9.86 -8.39 7.74
C TRP A 78 11.25 -8.78 8.22
N HIS A 79 12.27 -8.13 7.67
CA HIS A 79 13.63 -8.25 8.16
C HIS A 79 13.91 -7.04 9.05
N ALA A 80 14.32 -7.27 10.29
CA ALA A 80 14.86 -6.20 11.14
C ALA A 80 16.21 -5.77 10.56
N TRP A 81 16.44 -4.47 10.46
CA TRP A 81 17.71 -3.92 9.99
C TRP A 81 18.79 -4.09 11.05
#